data_AF-A0A259BKB7-F1
#
_entry.id   AF-A0A259BKB7-F1
#
_cell.length_a   1.000
_cell.length_b   1.000
_cell.length_c   1.000
_cell.angle_alpha   90.00
_cell.angle_beta   90.00
_cell.angle_gamma   90.00
#
_symmetry.space_group_name_H-M   'P 1'
#
loop_
_entity.id
_entity.type
_entity.pdbx_description
1 polymer ?
#
loop_
_entity_poly.entity_id
_entity_poly.type
_entity_poly.pdbx_seq_one_letter_code
_entity_poly.pdbx_strand_id
1 'polypeptide(L)'
;MDDPIDMNPFSQVPIEVTISVGRARPMVRDLLRLSKDAILPLDRRIDDPVELYVGDRLIARGELTELEGENAGQLGVRLTEVANLRGGL
;
A
#
# COMPACT_ATOMS: atom_id res chain seq x y z
N MET A 1 -6.82 19.40 30.94
CA MET A 1 -5.78 18.46 30.47
C MET A 1 -6.50 17.68 29.39
N ASP A 2 -6.62 18.31 28.22
CA ASP A 2 -7.36 17.80 27.07
C ASP A 2 -6.58 18.32 25.85
N ASP A 3 -5.94 17.41 25.11
CA ASP A 3 -5.23 17.74 23.88
C ASP A 3 -6.26 18.11 22.79
N PRO A 4 -6.17 19.27 22.14
CA PRO A 4 -7.21 19.78 21.23
C PRO A 4 -7.25 19.10 19.84
N ILE A 5 -6.82 17.84 19.74
CA ILE A 5 -6.76 17.11 18.45
C ILE A 5 -8.10 16.41 18.13
N ASP A 6 -8.99 16.26 19.10
CA ASP A 6 -10.18 15.41 19.00
C ASP A 6 -11.43 16.05 18.35
N MET A 7 -11.40 17.33 17.95
CA MET A 7 -12.60 18.05 17.46
C MET A 7 -12.70 18.21 15.94
N ASN A 8 -11.85 17.57 15.14
CA ASN A 8 -11.97 17.68 13.68
C ASN A 8 -12.89 16.56 13.14
N PRO A 9 -14.09 16.86 12.61
CA PRO A 9 -15.01 15.84 12.08
C PRO A 9 -14.42 15.05 10.89
N PHE A 10 -13.35 15.57 10.28
CA PHE A 10 -12.60 14.87 9.23
C PHE A 10 -11.67 13.76 9.76
N SER A 11 -11.36 13.72 11.07
CA SER A 11 -10.48 12.70 11.67
C SER A 11 -11.08 11.29 11.66
N GLN A 12 -12.39 11.16 11.43
CA GLN A 12 -13.11 9.88 11.43
C GLN A 12 -13.51 9.43 10.02
N VAL A 13 -13.08 10.14 8.98
CA VAL A 13 -13.42 9.76 7.59
C VAL A 13 -12.64 8.49 7.24
N PRO A 14 -13.32 7.39 6.87
CA PRO A 14 -12.63 6.18 6.42
C PRO A 14 -11.92 6.48 5.10
N ILE A 15 -10.63 6.19 5.04
CA ILE A 15 -9.80 6.37 3.85
C ILE A 15 -9.38 5.00 3.35
N GLU A 16 -9.59 4.74 2.06
CA GLU A 16 -9.05 3.56 1.41
C GLU A 16 -7.56 3.76 1.11
N VAL A 17 -6.74 2.82 1.60
CA VAL A 17 -5.30 2.80 1.34
C VAL A 17 -5.01 1.61 0.44
N THR A 18 -4.44 1.88 -0.74
CA THR A 18 -3.99 0.84 -1.67
C THR A 18 -2.51 0.56 -1.45
N ILE A 19 -2.19 -0.68 -1.09
CA ILE A 19 -0.80 -1.15 -0.99
C ILE A 19 -0.41 -1.75 -2.34
N SER A 20 0.60 -1.18 -2.99
CA SER A 20 1.15 -1.68 -4.25
C SER A 20 2.50 -2.35 -3.98
N VAL A 21 2.53 -3.68 -4.20
CA VAL A 21 3.77 -4.49 -4.11
C VAL A 21 4.63 -4.36 -5.37
N GLY A 22 4.03 -4.04 -6.51
CA GLY A 22 4.73 -3.87 -7.78
C GLY A 22 3.79 -3.64 -8.94
N ARG A 23 4.35 -3.33 -10.10
CA ARG A 23 3.60 -3.08 -11.33
C ARG A 23 4.05 -4.04 -12.42
N ALA A 24 3.10 -4.49 -13.23
CA ALA A 24 3.39 -5.20 -14.47
C ALA A 24 2.77 -4.42 -15.63
N ARG A 25 3.51 -4.36 -16.74
CA ARG A 25 3.07 -3.72 -17.99
C ARG A 25 3.14 -4.74 -19.14
N PRO A 26 2.28 -5.77 -19.12
CA PRO A 26 2.23 -6.73 -20.22
C PRO A 26 1.75 -6.04 -21.50
N MET A 27 2.12 -6.58 -22.67
CA MET A 27 1.49 -6.14 -23.91
C MET A 27 0.04 -6.65 -23.95
N VAL A 28 -0.83 -5.95 -24.68
CA VAL A 28 -2.24 -6.36 -24.85
C VAL A 28 -2.36 -7.81 -25.33
N ARG A 29 -1.45 -8.26 -26.20
CA ARG A 29 -1.40 -9.64 -26.69
C ARG A 29 -1.15 -10.67 -25.58
N ASP A 30 -0.35 -10.32 -24.57
CA ASP A 30 -0.01 -11.21 -23.45
C ASP A 30 -1.16 -11.22 -22.45
N LEU A 31 -1.79 -10.06 -22.24
CA LEU A 31 -3.00 -9.94 -21.42
C LEU A 31 -4.15 -10.80 -21.96
N LEU A 32 -4.36 -10.80 -23.28
CA LEU A 32 -5.36 -11.65 -23.95
C LEU A 32 -5.02 -13.15 -23.89
N ARG A 33 -3.75 -13.47 -23.64
CA ARG A 33 -3.25 -14.85 -23.48
C ARG A 33 -3.18 -15.29 -22.01
N LEU A 34 -3.45 -14.40 -21.06
CA LEU A 34 -3.53 -14.77 -19.65
C LEU A 34 -4.67 -15.78 -19.47
N SER A 35 -4.27 -17.01 -19.21
CA SER A 35 -5.16 -18.09 -18.83
C SER A 35 -5.05 -18.37 -17.35
N LYS A 36 -5.89 -19.28 -16.86
CA LYS A 36 -5.68 -19.89 -15.55
C LYS A 36 -4.22 -20.36 -15.44
N ASP A 37 -3.63 -20.14 -14.27
CA ASP A 37 -2.25 -20.51 -13.92
C ASP A 37 -1.13 -19.69 -14.59
N ALA A 38 -1.47 -18.61 -15.31
CA ALA A 38 -0.47 -17.70 -15.85
C ALA A 38 0.21 -16.84 -14.75
N ILE A 39 1.54 -16.79 -14.78
CA ILE A 39 2.34 -15.99 -13.84
C ILE A 39 2.71 -14.67 -14.53
N LEU A 40 2.33 -13.55 -13.91
CA LEU A 40 2.69 -12.23 -14.37
C LEU A 40 3.90 -11.72 -13.57
N PRO A 41 5.10 -11.62 -14.18
CA PRO A 41 6.25 -11.07 -13.49
C PRO A 41 6.04 -9.58 -13.20
N LEU A 42 6.25 -9.19 -11.95
CA LEU A 42 6.27 -7.79 -11.52
C LEU A 42 7.69 -7.22 -11.70
N ASP A 43 7.79 -5.89 -11.70
CA ASP A 43 9.06 -5.15 -11.75
C ASP A 43 9.78 -5.04 -10.39
N ARG A 44 9.13 -5.48 -9.30
CA ARG A 44 9.62 -5.41 -7.91
C ARG A 44 9.99 -6.79 -7.36
N ARG A 45 10.98 -6.81 -6.48
CA ARG A 45 11.38 -7.98 -5.68
C ARG A 45 10.56 -8.06 -4.38
N ILE A 46 10.57 -9.23 -3.74
CA ILE A 46 9.93 -9.44 -2.43
C ILE A 46 10.57 -8.54 -1.36
N ASP A 47 11.88 -8.30 -1.48
CA ASP A 47 12.63 -7.45 -0.55
C ASP A 47 12.50 -5.94 -0.83
N ASP A 48 11.88 -5.56 -1.95
CA ASP A 48 11.69 -4.14 -2.26
C ASP A 48 10.56 -3.56 -1.38
N PRO A 49 10.70 -2.31 -0.91
CA PRO A 49 9.65 -1.69 -0.13
C PRO A 49 8.38 -1.58 -0.96
N VAL A 50 7.22 -1.83 -0.37
CA VAL A 50 5.89 -1.60 -0.95
C VAL A 50 5.52 -0.13 -0.87
N GLU A 51 4.67 0.31 -1.79
CA GLU A 51 4.19 1.68 -1.86
C GLU A 51 2.74 1.77 -1.37
N LEU A 52 2.46 2.74 -0.50
CA LEU A 52 1.11 2.98 0.00
C LEU A 52 0.53 4.21 -0.67
N TYR A 53 -0.63 4.03 -1.29
CA TYR A 53 -1.35 5.07 -2.00
C TYR A 53 -2.69 5.37 -1.32
N VAL A 54 -3.08 6.63 -1.30
CA VAL A 54 -4.46 7.05 -0.99
C VAL A 54 -5.00 7.72 -2.25
N GLY A 55 -5.95 7.06 -2.92
CA GLY A 55 -6.29 7.39 -4.29
C GLY A 55 -5.05 7.34 -5.19
N ASP A 56 -4.70 8.46 -5.82
CA ASP A 56 -3.54 8.56 -6.72
C ASP A 56 -2.26 9.09 -6.03
N ARG A 57 -2.30 9.39 -4.73
CA ARG A 57 -1.17 10.00 -4.01
C ARG A 57 -0.39 8.97 -3.23
N LEU A 58 0.94 8.91 -3.45
CA LEU A 58 1.85 8.14 -2.62
C LEU A 58 1.96 8.79 -1.23
N ILE A 59 1.52 8.07 -0.20
CA ILE A 59 1.51 8.55 1.19
C ILE A 59 2.65 7.99 2.02
N ALA A 60 3.16 6.81 1.69
CA ALA A 60 4.19 6.14 2.47
C ALA A 60 4.84 5.02 1.66
N ARG A 61 5.97 4.53 2.17
CA ARG A 61 6.63 3.30 1.76
C ARG A 61 6.85 2.43 2.98
N GLY A 62 6.87 1.13 2.79
CA GLY A 62 7.09 0.19 3.88
C GLY A 62 7.61 -1.14 3.39
N GLU A 63 7.98 -2.02 4.30
CA GLU A 63 8.37 -3.39 4.00
C GLU A 63 7.20 -4.32 4.25
N LEU A 64 6.98 -5.28 3.36
CA LEU A 64 5.99 -6.32 3.57
C LEU A 64 6.51 -7.25 4.67
N THR A 65 5.73 -7.44 5.72
CA THR A 65 6.06 -8.33 6.83
C THR A 65 4.90 -9.26 7.10
N GLU A 66 5.16 -10.47 7.55
CA GLU A 66 4.12 -11.31 8.11
C GLU A 66 3.76 -10.78 9.51
N LEU A 67 2.47 -10.78 9.85
CA LEU A 67 2.02 -10.43 11.19
C LEU A 67 2.32 -11.58 12.16
N GLU A 68 2.53 -11.25 13.44
CA GLU A 68 2.79 -12.22 14.51
C GLU A 68 1.56 -12.36 15.44
N GLY A 69 1.53 -13.42 16.25
CA GLY A 69 0.48 -13.64 17.27
C GLY A 69 -0.80 -14.24 16.70
N GLU A 70 -1.96 -13.73 17.14
CA GLU A 70 -3.28 -14.24 16.71
C GLU A 70 -3.59 -14.01 15.23
N ASN A 71 -2.84 -13.10 14.57
CA ASN A 71 -2.97 -12.79 13.15
C ASN A 71 -1.83 -13.39 12.30
N ALA A 72 -1.12 -14.38 12.83
CA ALA A 72 -0.07 -15.08 12.09
C ALA A 72 -0.57 -15.61 10.74
N GLY A 73 0.20 -15.39 9.67
CA GLY A 73 -0.18 -15.70 8.29
C GLY A 73 -0.79 -14.53 7.50
N GLN A 74 -1.08 -13.40 8.14
CA GLN A 74 -1.58 -12.21 7.45
C GLN A 74 -0.44 -11.31 6.99
N LEU A 75 -0.65 -10.66 5.84
CA LEU A 75 0.26 -9.66 5.31
C LEU A 75 0.11 -8.34 6.08
N GLY A 76 1.20 -7.89 6.68
CA GLY A 76 1.35 -6.57 7.28
C GLY A 76 2.33 -5.71 6.47
N VAL A 77 2.31 -4.41 6.72
CA VAL A 77 3.27 -3.47 6.13
C VAL A 77 3.91 -2.65 7.24
N ARG A 78 5.23 -2.77 7.38
CA ARG A 78 6.03 -1.94 8.29
C ARG A 78 6.43 -0.67 7.57
N LEU A 79 5.87 0.47 7.97
CA LEU A 79 6.21 1.77 7.37
C LEU A 79 7.69 2.09 7.57
N THR A 80 8.40 2.34 6.48
CA THR A 80 9.81 2.78 6.48
C THR A 80 9.92 4.28 6.26
N GLU A 81 9.08 4.83 5.37
CA GLU A 81 9.04 6.25 5.06
C GLU A 81 7.58 6.72 5.00
N VAL A 82 7.27 7.87 5.59
CA VAL A 82 5.95 8.50 5.49
C VAL A 82 6.09 9.83 4.76
N ALA A 83 5.35 10.00 3.67
CA ALA A 83 5.31 11.26 2.95
C ALA A 83 4.64 12.33 3.83
N ASN A 84 5.26 13.49 3.91
CA ASN A 84 4.69 14.62 4.67
C ASN A 84 3.45 15.14 3.94
N LEU A 85 2.27 14.72 4.39
CA LEU A 85 0.99 15.18 3.84
C LEU A 85 0.64 16.63 4.24
N ARG A 86 1.47 17.28 5.08
CA ARG A 86 1.28 18.66 5.57
C ARG A 86 1.60 19.76 4.55
N GLY A 87 2.13 19.42 3.38
CA GLY A 87 2.68 20.41 2.42
C GLY A 87 1.72 20.90 1.32
N GLY A 88 0.40 20.75 1.46
CA GLY A 88 -0.51 21.08 0.37
C GLY A 88 -1.88 21.53 0.84
N LEU A 89 -1.95 22.58 1.64
CA LEU A 89 -3.07 23.52 1.77
C LEU A 89 -2.51 24.89 2.18
#